data_AF-A0A6L9EU15-F1
#
_entry.id   AF-A0A6L9EU15-F1
#
_cell.length_a   1.000
_cell.length_b   1.000
_cell.length_c   1.000
_cell.angle_alpha   90.00
_cell.angle_beta   90.00
_cell.angle_gamma   90.00
#
_symmetry.space_group_name_H-M   'P 1'
#
loop_
_entity.id
_entity.type
_entity.pdbx_description
1 polymer ?
#
loop_
_entity_poly.entity_id
_entity_poly.type
_entity_poly.pdbx_seq_one_letter_code
_entity_poly.pdbx_strand_id
1 'polypeptide(L)'
;MIIANSKFSEIIQGFITNEINAILNKYNNIELEKIQKVEALISRINDADFKQQLLQDFDMTFNLVTDIGDNYVDNNVIKMLLWIKNNTSLDIIVSKLIKMVDEVNEYGYASINDNTIIYKKDEDLREFAKDKLEYMLEDEFYIDKLFTKEVLIEMWRDGTTKSDAIRELIQGIEVEELLDMDIQTMFEADDNKEYAYAVIDC
;
A
#
# COMPACT_ATOMS: atom_id res chain seq x y z
N MET A 1 11.27 -23.47 30.01
CA MET A 1 10.64 -24.72 29.54
C MET A 1 11.66 -25.42 28.65
N ILE A 2 12.17 -26.58 29.05
CA ILE A 2 13.09 -27.36 28.20
C ILE A 2 12.20 -28.17 27.25
N ILE A 3 12.30 -27.92 25.94
CA ILE A 3 11.64 -28.73 24.93
C ILE A 3 12.43 -30.04 24.81
N ALA A 4 12.22 -30.97 25.75
CA ALA A 4 12.79 -32.30 25.68
C ALA A 4 11.95 -33.15 24.72
N ASN A 5 12.27 -33.10 23.42
CA ASN A 5 11.68 -33.99 22.43
C ASN A 5 12.58 -35.23 22.26
N SER A 6 12.05 -36.40 22.60
CA SER A 6 12.75 -37.69 22.58
C SER A 6 13.24 -38.13 21.19
N LYS A 7 12.86 -37.41 20.13
CA LYS A 7 13.35 -37.63 18.76
C LYS A 7 14.68 -36.94 18.44
N PHE A 8 15.09 -35.93 19.22
CA PHE A 8 16.33 -35.19 18.94
C PHE A 8 17.51 -35.77 19.71
N SER A 9 18.62 -35.99 19.01
CA SER A 9 19.89 -36.40 19.65
C SER A 9 20.42 -35.29 20.56
N GLU A 10 21.30 -35.66 21.49
CA GLU A 10 21.95 -34.70 22.40
C GLU A 10 22.65 -33.55 21.65
N ILE A 11 23.25 -33.86 20.49
CA ILE A 11 23.88 -32.84 19.62
C ILE A 11 22.84 -31.83 19.14
N ILE A 12 21.70 -32.29 18.61
CA ILE A 12 20.63 -31.41 18.12
C ILE A 12 19.99 -30.61 19.26
N GLN A 13 19.80 -31.23 20.43
CA GLN A 13 19.32 -30.53 21.63
C GLN A 13 20.28 -29.41 22.06
N GLY A 14 21.59 -29.62 21.92
CA GLY A 14 22.61 -28.59 22.16
C GLY A 14 22.46 -27.38 21.23
N PHE A 15 22.26 -27.60 19.93
CA PHE A 15 21.97 -26.51 18.97
C PHE A 15 20.71 -25.74 19.35
N ILE A 16 19.59 -26.42 19.59
CA ILE A 16 18.32 -25.79 19.98
C ILE A 16 18.49 -24.95 21.26
N THR A 17 19.17 -25.49 22.26
CA THR A 17 19.39 -24.78 23.53
C THR A 17 20.22 -23.50 23.32
N ASN A 18 21.24 -23.55 22.47
CA ASN A 18 22.05 -22.36 22.15
C ASN A 18 21.22 -21.30 21.42
N GLU A 19 20.37 -21.69 20.48
CA GLU A 19 19.47 -20.76 19.77
C GLU A 19 18.45 -20.13 20.72
N ILE A 20 17.80 -20.93 21.59
CA ILE A 20 16.88 -20.42 22.61
C ILE A 20 17.60 -19.43 23.53
N ASN A 21 18.81 -19.75 24.00
CA ASN A 21 19.58 -18.86 24.86
C ASN A 21 19.98 -17.56 24.15
N ALA A 22 20.35 -17.64 22.87
CA ALA A 22 20.62 -16.45 22.06
C ALA A 22 19.39 -15.54 21.94
N ILE A 23 18.21 -16.14 21.69
CA ILE A 23 16.93 -15.43 21.63
C ILE A 23 16.60 -14.80 23.00
N LEU A 24 16.68 -15.56 24.09
CA LEU A 24 16.43 -15.04 25.45
C LEU A 24 17.36 -13.87 25.78
N ASN A 25 18.65 -13.99 25.44
CA ASN A 25 19.62 -12.92 25.61
C ASN A 25 19.27 -11.69 24.75
N LYS A 26 18.77 -11.85 23.52
CA LYS A 26 18.29 -10.72 22.71
C LYS A 26 17.20 -9.95 23.45
N TYR A 27 16.14 -10.63 23.89
CA TYR A 27 14.98 -9.98 24.50
C TYR A 27 15.24 -9.43 25.91
N ASN A 28 16.08 -10.10 26.72
CA ASN A 28 16.46 -9.61 28.05
C ASN A 28 17.25 -8.30 28.03
N ASN A 29 17.89 -7.97 26.90
CA ASN A 29 18.73 -6.78 26.74
C ASN A 29 18.02 -5.65 25.97
N ILE A 30 16.71 -5.77 25.69
CA ILE A 30 15.95 -4.68 25.08
C ILE A 30 15.72 -3.58 26.12
N GLU A 31 16.00 -2.34 25.74
CA GLU A 31 15.76 -1.17 26.58
C GLU A 31 14.27 -1.00 26.91
N LEU A 32 13.97 -0.67 28.17
CA LEU A 32 12.60 -0.52 28.66
C LEU A 32 11.78 0.49 27.83
N GLU A 33 12.40 1.58 27.37
CA GLU A 33 11.74 2.58 26.53
C GLU A 33 11.22 1.98 25.22
N LYS A 34 12.00 1.08 24.59
CA LYS A 34 11.60 0.40 23.34
C LYS A 34 10.42 -0.53 23.58
N ILE A 35 10.45 -1.27 24.69
CA ILE A 35 9.35 -2.15 25.10
C ILE A 35 8.06 -1.33 25.27
N GLN A 36 8.13 -0.24 26.04
CA GLN A 36 6.97 0.62 26.29
C GLN A 36 6.38 1.21 25.01
N LYS A 37 7.24 1.63 24.07
CA LYS A 37 6.82 2.13 22.75
C LYS A 37 6.06 1.07 21.94
N VAL A 38 6.59 -0.15 21.89
CA VAL A 38 5.93 -1.28 21.19
C VAL A 38 4.61 -1.65 21.87
N GLU A 39 4.58 -1.79 23.20
CA GLU A 39 3.35 -2.09 23.94
C GLU A 39 2.26 -1.03 23.75
N ALA A 40 2.65 0.25 23.72
CA ALA A 40 1.73 1.36 23.48
C ALA A 40 1.08 1.28 22.08
N LEU A 41 1.82 0.89 21.04
CA LEU A 41 1.25 0.66 19.71
C LEU A 41 0.32 -0.56 19.71
N ILE A 42 0.81 -1.71 20.18
CA ILE A 42 0.10 -2.99 20.17
C ILE A 42 -1.21 -2.93 20.98
N SER A 43 -1.26 -2.13 22.03
CA SER A 43 -2.47 -1.94 22.85
C SER A 43 -3.58 -1.16 22.14
N ARG A 44 -3.26 -0.40 21.09
CA ARG A 44 -4.22 0.38 20.29
C ARG A 44 -4.78 -0.41 19.09
N ILE A 45 -4.10 -1.50 18.70
CA ILE A 45 -4.56 -2.36 17.60
C ILE A 45 -5.69 -3.27 18.08
N ASN A 46 -6.86 -3.07 17.49
CA ASN A 46 -8.06 -3.87 17.75
C ASN A 46 -8.17 -5.10 16.84
N ASP A 47 -7.59 -5.04 15.65
CA ASP A 47 -7.54 -6.15 14.69
C ASP A 47 -6.63 -7.27 15.22
N ALA A 48 -7.21 -8.43 15.51
CA ALA A 48 -6.49 -9.54 16.12
C ALA A 48 -5.44 -10.17 15.20
N ASP A 49 -5.74 -10.29 13.91
CA ASP A 49 -4.85 -10.91 12.92
C ASP A 49 -3.68 -9.96 12.64
N PHE A 50 -3.96 -8.68 12.48
CA PHE A 50 -2.92 -7.66 12.32
C PHE A 50 -2.05 -7.53 13.58
N LYS A 51 -2.66 -7.58 14.76
CA LYS A 51 -1.91 -7.60 16.02
C LYS A 51 -0.99 -8.82 16.10
N GLN A 52 -1.46 -9.99 15.68
CA GLN A 52 -0.64 -11.19 15.64
C GLN A 52 0.53 -11.06 14.66
N GLN A 53 0.32 -10.41 13.50
CA GLN A 53 1.39 -10.12 12.54
C GLN A 53 2.51 -9.27 13.17
N LEU A 54 2.15 -8.18 13.86
CA LEU A 54 3.14 -7.32 14.52
C LEU A 54 3.91 -8.06 15.63
N LEU A 55 3.26 -8.98 16.34
CA LEU A 55 3.91 -9.78 17.39
C LEU A 55 4.92 -10.81 16.87
N GLN A 56 5.00 -11.06 15.56
CA GLN A 56 5.97 -12.00 14.99
C GLN A 56 7.41 -11.44 14.96
N ASP A 57 7.56 -10.13 14.84
CA ASP A 57 8.86 -9.48 14.75
C ASP A 57 8.87 -8.16 15.55
N PHE A 58 9.65 -8.18 16.64
CA PHE A 58 9.82 -7.02 17.51
C PHE A 58 10.57 -5.87 16.82
N ASP A 59 11.61 -6.16 16.03
CA ASP A 59 12.44 -5.12 15.43
C ASP A 59 11.66 -4.40 14.33
N MET A 60 10.91 -5.15 13.52
CA MET A 60 9.95 -4.62 12.55
C MET A 60 8.91 -3.70 13.22
N THR A 61 8.27 -4.18 14.30
CA THR A 61 7.27 -3.39 15.02
C THR A 61 7.87 -2.16 15.68
N PHE A 62 9.08 -2.27 16.25
CA PHE A 62 9.78 -1.13 16.84
C PHE A 62 10.15 -0.07 15.80
N ASN A 63 10.56 -0.49 14.59
CA ASN A 63 10.81 0.43 13.48
C ASN A 63 9.53 1.18 13.10
N LEU A 64 8.38 0.48 12.97
CA LEU A 64 7.09 1.13 12.73
C LEU A 64 6.74 2.17 13.80
N VAL A 65 6.93 1.85 15.09
CA VAL A 65 6.69 2.82 16.17
C VAL A 65 7.58 4.05 16.03
N THR A 66 8.85 3.83 15.66
CA THR A 66 9.80 4.93 15.44
C THR A 66 9.38 5.82 14.28
N ASP A 67 8.89 5.25 13.18
CA ASP A 67 8.43 6.00 12.02
C ASP A 67 7.16 6.81 12.33
N ILE A 68 6.22 6.19 13.05
CA ILE A 68 4.97 6.84 13.50
C ILE A 68 5.29 8.00 14.45
N GLY A 69 6.30 7.84 15.31
CA GLY A 69 6.64 8.83 16.31
C GLY A 69 5.46 9.14 17.23
N ASP A 70 5.20 10.42 17.46
CA ASP A 70 4.10 10.88 18.32
C ASP A 70 2.77 11.09 17.58
N ASN A 71 2.70 10.72 16.28
CA ASN A 71 1.48 10.89 15.50
C ASN A 71 0.37 9.97 16.01
N TYR A 72 -0.86 10.50 16.10
CA TYR A 72 -2.04 9.68 16.29
C TYR A 72 -2.45 9.10 14.94
N VAL A 73 -2.31 7.78 14.80
CA VAL A 73 -2.61 7.04 13.58
C VAL A 73 -3.59 5.93 13.87
N ASP A 74 -4.52 5.70 12.95
CA ASP A 74 -5.45 4.57 13.01
C ASP A 74 -4.81 3.29 12.46
N ASN A 75 -5.54 2.16 12.54
CA ASN A 75 -5.06 0.87 12.04
C ASN A 75 -4.76 0.91 10.53
N ASN A 76 -5.53 1.65 9.73
CA ASN A 76 -5.40 1.70 8.28
C ASN A 76 -4.12 2.42 7.87
N VAL A 77 -3.77 3.52 8.54
CA VAL A 77 -2.49 4.22 8.34
C VAL A 77 -1.31 3.29 8.67
N ILE A 78 -1.39 2.50 9.75
CA ILE A 78 -0.32 1.58 10.12
C ILE A 78 -0.21 0.43 9.10
N LYS A 79 -1.34 -0.19 8.71
CA LYS A 79 -1.40 -1.23 7.67
C LYS A 79 -0.81 -0.71 6.35
N MET A 80 -1.17 0.51 5.96
CA MET A 80 -0.70 1.16 4.74
C MET A 80 0.81 1.44 4.78
N LEU A 81 1.31 2.02 5.88
CA LEU A 81 2.74 2.28 6.08
C LEU A 81 3.54 0.98 5.98
N LEU A 82 3.04 -0.08 6.62
CA LEU A 82 3.69 -1.37 6.62
C LEU A 82 3.73 -2.00 5.23
N TRP A 83 2.63 -1.93 4.49
CA TRP A 83 2.58 -2.45 3.13
C TRP A 83 3.55 -1.70 2.21
N ILE A 84 3.57 -0.36 2.27
CA ILE A 84 4.47 0.48 1.45
C ILE A 84 5.93 0.11 1.72
N LYS A 85 6.32 -0.04 2.99
CA LYS A 85 7.70 -0.41 3.35
C LYS A 85 8.11 -1.81 2.90
N ASN A 86 7.19 -2.75 2.87
CA ASN A 86 7.50 -4.15 2.52
C ASN A 86 7.47 -4.40 1.01
N ASN A 87 6.71 -3.62 0.25
CA ASN A 87 6.45 -3.88 -1.17
C ASN A 87 7.01 -2.80 -2.11
N THR A 88 7.45 -1.66 -1.59
CA THR A 88 7.93 -0.54 -2.40
C THR A 88 9.23 0.04 -1.83
N SER A 89 9.95 0.80 -2.66
CA SER A 89 11.09 1.61 -2.22
C SER A 89 10.70 3.06 -1.89
N LEU A 90 9.41 3.34 -1.71
CA LEU A 90 8.92 4.69 -1.44
C LEU A 90 9.22 5.10 0.01
N ASP A 91 9.93 6.21 0.16
CA ASP A 91 10.14 6.84 1.47
C ASP A 91 9.02 7.85 1.73
N ILE A 92 7.99 7.43 2.46
CA ILE A 92 6.82 8.25 2.77
C ILE A 92 6.83 8.70 4.23
N ILE A 93 6.68 10.01 4.43
CA ILE A 93 6.55 10.60 5.77
C ILE A 93 5.13 10.33 6.29
N VAL A 94 5.01 9.91 7.55
CA VAL A 94 3.73 9.55 8.18
C VAL A 94 2.68 10.66 8.11
N SER A 95 3.07 11.93 8.23
CA SER A 95 2.13 13.05 8.10
C SER A 95 1.55 13.19 6.69
N LYS A 96 2.29 12.79 5.65
CA LYS A 96 1.79 12.72 4.27
C LYS A 96 0.84 11.53 4.12
N LEU A 97 1.20 10.39 4.72
CA LEU A 97 0.39 9.17 4.69
C LEU A 97 -0.98 9.37 5.34
N ILE A 98 -1.04 10.05 6.50
CA ILE A 98 -2.31 10.36 7.18
C ILE A 98 -3.23 11.13 6.23
N LYS A 99 -2.71 12.18 5.57
CA LYS A 99 -3.49 12.96 4.60
C LYS A 99 -3.96 12.13 3.41
N MET A 100 -3.13 11.23 2.90
CA MET A 100 -3.53 10.33 1.83
C MET A 100 -4.68 9.41 2.26
N VAL A 101 -4.62 8.86 3.47
CA VAL A 101 -5.70 8.03 3.99
C VAL A 101 -6.99 8.84 4.11
N ASP A 102 -6.91 10.10 4.57
CA ASP A 102 -8.06 11.02 4.61
C ASP A 102 -8.61 11.30 3.20
N GLU A 103 -7.75 11.58 2.21
CA GLU A 103 -8.13 11.79 0.81
C GLU A 103 -8.79 10.55 0.20
N VAL A 104 -8.24 9.34 0.41
CA VAL A 104 -8.86 8.08 -0.03
C VAL A 104 -10.22 7.87 0.64
N ASN A 105 -10.38 8.30 1.89
CA ASN A 105 -11.65 8.19 2.59
C ASN A 105 -12.71 9.19 2.10
N GLU A 106 -12.29 10.38 1.65
CA GLU A 106 -13.19 11.44 1.18
C GLU A 106 -13.52 11.31 -0.31
N TYR A 107 -12.52 11.01 -1.15
CA TYR A 107 -12.62 11.02 -2.61
C TYR A 107 -12.51 9.64 -3.26
N GLY A 108 -12.18 8.61 -2.49
CA GLY A 108 -12.00 7.23 -2.98
C GLY A 108 -10.57 6.91 -3.44
N TYR A 109 -9.74 7.92 -3.70
CA TYR A 109 -8.34 7.76 -4.10
C TYR A 109 -7.44 8.91 -3.61
N ALA A 110 -6.13 8.67 -3.60
CA ALA A 110 -5.10 9.68 -3.35
C ALA A 110 -3.85 9.40 -4.19
N SER A 111 -3.20 10.45 -4.66
CA SER A 111 -1.96 10.35 -5.44
C SER A 111 -0.74 10.32 -4.52
N ILE A 112 0.09 9.29 -4.64
CA ILE A 112 1.39 9.24 -3.96
C ILE A 112 2.40 10.15 -4.67
N ASN A 113 2.44 10.03 -6.00
CA ASN A 113 3.25 10.79 -6.94
C ASN A 113 2.50 10.89 -8.28
N ASP A 114 3.14 11.37 -9.34
CA ASP A 114 2.51 11.58 -10.64
C ASP A 114 2.01 10.28 -11.31
N ASN A 115 2.63 9.14 -11.01
CA ASN A 115 2.36 7.86 -11.68
C ASN A 115 1.83 6.81 -10.71
N THR A 116 1.52 7.18 -9.46
CA THR A 116 1.18 6.21 -8.43
C THR A 116 0.03 6.71 -7.59
N ILE A 117 -0.98 5.87 -7.42
CA ILE A 117 -2.15 6.15 -6.60
C ILE A 117 -2.40 5.04 -5.59
N ILE A 118 -3.12 5.41 -4.53
CA ILE A 118 -3.81 4.47 -3.65
C ILE A 118 -5.30 4.75 -3.79
N TYR A 119 -6.11 3.72 -3.85
CA TYR A 119 -7.56 3.85 -3.93
C TYR A 119 -8.26 2.70 -3.22
N LYS A 120 -9.54 2.86 -2.90
CA LYS A 120 -10.39 1.75 -2.46
C LYS A 120 -10.94 1.06 -3.69
N LYS A 121 -10.84 -0.27 -3.75
CA LYS A 121 -11.45 -1.04 -4.84
C LYS A 121 -12.94 -0.73 -4.94
N ASP A 122 -13.43 -0.73 -6.17
CA ASP A 122 -14.80 -0.39 -6.56
C ASP A 122 -15.21 1.09 -6.41
N GLU A 123 -14.28 1.99 -6.04
CA GLU A 123 -14.54 3.44 -6.09
C GLU A 123 -14.45 3.97 -7.54
N ASP A 124 -15.16 5.07 -7.80
CA ASP A 124 -15.22 5.68 -9.11
C ASP A 124 -13.95 6.51 -9.41
N LEU A 125 -13.05 5.96 -10.22
CA LEU A 125 -11.81 6.62 -10.64
C LEU A 125 -11.96 7.48 -11.90
N ARG A 126 -13.19 7.74 -12.40
CA ARG A 126 -13.36 8.45 -13.68
C ARG A 126 -12.88 9.90 -13.66
N GLU A 127 -13.02 10.61 -12.53
CA GLU A 127 -12.45 11.96 -12.41
C GLU A 127 -10.91 11.93 -12.47
N PHE A 128 -10.30 10.97 -11.78
CA PHE A 128 -8.86 10.73 -11.87
C PHE A 128 -8.40 10.42 -13.30
N ALA A 129 -9.12 9.51 -13.98
CA ALA A 129 -8.81 9.12 -15.35
C ALA A 129 -8.88 10.30 -16.32
N LYS A 130 -9.92 11.14 -16.17
CA LYS A 130 -10.09 12.34 -16.97
C LYS A 130 -8.89 13.27 -16.82
N ASP A 131 -8.46 13.53 -15.59
CA ASP A 131 -7.31 14.41 -15.34
C ASP A 131 -6.01 13.84 -15.92
N LYS A 132 -5.80 12.52 -15.85
CA LYS A 132 -4.62 11.87 -16.46
C LYS A 132 -4.65 11.92 -17.98
N LEU A 133 -5.79 11.63 -18.59
CA LEU A 133 -5.93 11.65 -20.05
C LEU A 133 -5.76 13.05 -20.64
N GLU A 134 -6.11 14.11 -19.91
CA GLU A 134 -5.86 15.49 -20.35
C GLU A 134 -4.37 15.73 -20.67
N TYR A 135 -3.46 15.14 -19.88
CA TYR A 135 -2.01 15.21 -20.10
C TYR A 135 -1.50 14.16 -21.09
N MET A 136 -1.95 12.90 -20.98
CA MET A 136 -1.51 11.82 -21.87
C MET A 136 -1.82 12.13 -23.34
N LEU A 137 -2.98 12.75 -23.62
CA LEU A 137 -3.36 13.12 -24.99
C LEU A 137 -2.62 14.34 -25.55
N GLU A 138 -1.63 14.87 -24.83
CA GLU A 138 -0.67 15.85 -25.36
C GLU A 138 0.58 15.19 -25.95
N ASP A 139 0.79 13.89 -25.69
CA ASP A 139 1.93 13.12 -26.17
C ASP A 139 1.51 12.11 -27.25
N GLU A 140 2.22 12.13 -28.38
CA GLU A 140 1.99 11.27 -29.55
C GLU A 140 2.02 9.78 -29.19
N PHE A 141 2.84 9.37 -28.21
CA PHE A 141 2.94 7.98 -27.78
C PHE A 141 1.60 7.45 -27.26
N TYR A 142 0.91 8.18 -26.37
CA TYR A 142 -0.38 7.71 -25.85
C TYR A 142 -1.50 7.87 -26.87
N ILE A 143 -1.41 8.86 -27.77
CA ILE A 143 -2.37 8.97 -28.87
C ILE A 143 -2.33 7.70 -29.74
N ASP A 144 -1.13 7.23 -30.11
CA ASP A 144 -0.97 5.99 -30.89
C ASP A 144 -1.38 4.73 -30.10
N LYS A 145 -1.14 4.73 -28.78
CA LYS A 145 -1.59 3.64 -27.88
C LYS A 145 -3.12 3.56 -27.77
N LEU A 146 -3.79 4.71 -27.63
CA LEU A 146 -5.23 4.79 -27.33
C LEU A 146 -6.11 4.77 -28.58
N PHE A 147 -5.62 5.27 -29.71
CA PHE A 147 -6.43 5.45 -30.91
C PHE A 147 -5.80 4.78 -32.12
N THR A 148 -6.62 4.04 -32.87
CA THR A 148 -6.24 3.60 -34.20
C THR A 148 -6.26 4.77 -35.18
N LYS A 149 -5.50 4.64 -36.27
CA LYS A 149 -5.47 5.65 -37.34
C LYS A 149 -6.87 5.93 -37.90
N GLU A 150 -7.69 4.90 -38.06
CA GLU A 150 -9.07 5.02 -38.55
C GLU A 150 -9.92 5.87 -37.60
N VAL A 151 -9.83 5.64 -36.29
CA VAL A 151 -10.54 6.42 -35.27
C VAL A 151 -10.09 7.89 -35.29
N LEU A 152 -8.79 8.15 -35.40
CA LEU A 152 -8.28 9.53 -35.50
C LEU A 152 -8.81 10.26 -36.75
N ILE A 153 -8.94 9.56 -37.88
CA ILE A 153 -9.52 10.13 -39.10
C ILE A 153 -11.00 10.46 -38.91
N GLU A 154 -11.76 9.58 -38.25
CA GLU A 154 -13.18 9.81 -37.93
C GLU A 154 -13.35 11.00 -36.99
N MET A 155 -12.58 11.06 -35.91
CA MET A 155 -12.58 12.19 -34.97
C MET A 155 -12.26 13.51 -35.67
N TRP A 156 -11.26 13.52 -36.55
CA TRP A 156 -10.90 14.72 -37.31
C TRP A 156 -12.01 15.14 -38.28
N ARG A 157 -12.64 14.18 -38.97
CA ARG A 157 -13.78 14.42 -39.87
C ARG A 157 -14.98 15.01 -39.12
N ASP A 158 -15.27 14.47 -37.94
CA ASP A 158 -16.47 14.81 -37.17
C ASP A 158 -16.25 16.03 -36.25
N GLY A 159 -15.02 16.52 -36.14
CA GLY A 159 -14.66 17.67 -35.33
C GLY A 159 -14.66 17.38 -33.83
N THR A 160 -14.43 16.12 -33.44
CA THR A 160 -14.39 15.66 -32.06
C THR A 160 -13.29 16.39 -31.29
N THR A 161 -13.64 16.98 -30.15
CA THR A 161 -12.66 17.68 -29.31
C THR A 161 -11.92 16.70 -28.40
N LYS A 162 -10.76 17.12 -27.85
CA LYS A 162 -10.03 16.33 -26.83
C LYS A 162 -10.95 15.93 -25.67
N SER A 163 -11.77 16.85 -25.17
CA SER A 163 -12.69 16.59 -24.06
C SER A 163 -13.82 15.62 -24.42
N ASP A 164 -14.26 15.60 -25.68
CA ASP A 164 -15.25 14.61 -26.14
C ASP A 164 -14.61 13.22 -26.23
N ALA A 165 -13.40 13.13 -26.76
CA ALA A 165 -12.62 11.88 -26.82
C ALA A 165 -12.41 11.28 -25.42
N ILE A 166 -11.98 12.10 -24.45
CA ILE A 166 -11.80 11.68 -23.06
C ILE A 166 -13.11 11.15 -22.47
N ARG A 167 -14.23 11.85 -22.73
CA ARG A 167 -15.56 11.43 -22.24
C ARG A 167 -15.96 10.07 -22.81
N GLU A 168 -15.70 9.82 -24.08
CA GLU A 168 -15.99 8.53 -24.72
C GLU A 168 -15.14 7.40 -24.14
N LEU A 169 -13.83 7.64 -23.94
CA LEU A 169 -12.91 6.66 -23.36
C LEU A 169 -13.34 6.22 -21.95
N ILE A 170 -13.58 7.18 -21.04
CA ILE A 170 -13.96 6.87 -19.64
C ILE A 170 -15.36 6.25 -19.49
N GLN A 171 -16.19 6.27 -20.55
CA GLN A 171 -17.51 5.62 -20.56
C GLN A 171 -17.47 4.24 -21.19
N GLY A 172 -16.52 3.98 -22.07
CA GLY A 172 -16.42 2.73 -22.83
C GLY A 172 -15.47 1.70 -22.21
N ILE A 173 -14.49 2.13 -21.41
CA ILE A 173 -13.41 1.30 -20.89
C ILE A 173 -13.29 1.52 -19.37
N GLU A 174 -13.06 0.44 -18.62
CA GLU A 174 -12.74 0.51 -17.20
C GLU A 174 -11.45 1.32 -16.98
N VAL A 175 -11.41 2.14 -15.93
CA VAL A 175 -10.32 3.12 -15.72
C VAL A 175 -8.96 2.43 -15.58
N GLU A 176 -8.96 1.30 -14.89
CA GLU A 176 -7.80 0.45 -14.65
C GLU A 176 -7.18 -0.05 -15.96
N GLU A 177 -8.01 -0.46 -16.92
CA GLU A 177 -7.58 -0.91 -18.25
C GLU A 177 -7.16 0.28 -19.12
N LEU A 178 -7.96 1.36 -19.09
CA LEU A 178 -7.73 2.56 -19.87
C LEU A 178 -6.39 3.23 -19.55
N LEU A 179 -6.00 3.24 -18.28
CA LEU A 179 -4.73 3.80 -17.81
C LEU A 179 -3.62 2.76 -17.68
N ASP A 180 -3.86 1.51 -18.07
CA ASP A 180 -2.88 0.41 -17.99
C ASP A 180 -2.24 0.31 -16.59
N MET A 181 -3.09 0.25 -15.56
CA MET A 181 -2.67 0.25 -14.17
C MET A 181 -2.09 -1.10 -13.73
N ASP A 182 -0.87 -1.10 -13.20
CA ASP A 182 -0.33 -2.23 -12.44
C ASP A 182 -0.84 -2.20 -11.00
N ILE A 183 -1.86 -3.02 -10.72
CA ILE A 183 -2.64 -2.98 -9.47
C ILE A 183 -2.16 -4.07 -8.51
N GLN A 184 -1.90 -3.67 -7.26
CA GLN A 184 -1.57 -4.56 -6.16
C GLN A 184 -2.52 -4.32 -4.98
N THR A 185 -3.04 -5.40 -4.41
CA THR A 185 -3.90 -5.31 -3.22
C THR A 185 -3.05 -5.05 -1.99
N MET A 186 -3.39 -4.03 -1.20
CA MET A 186 -2.64 -3.63 -0.03
C MET A 186 -3.10 -4.39 1.21
N PHE A 187 -4.34 -4.15 1.62
CA PHE A 187 -4.96 -4.75 2.78
C PHE A 187 -6.48 -4.55 2.70
N GLU A 188 -7.20 -5.36 3.47
CA GLU A 188 -8.62 -5.16 3.73
C GLU A 188 -8.76 -4.32 5.01
N ALA A 189 -9.53 -3.23 4.92
CA ALA A 189 -9.83 -2.37 6.04
C ALA A 189 -10.95 -2.97 6.90
N ASP A 190 -11.13 -2.40 8.10
CA ASP A 190 -12.10 -2.90 9.08
C ASP A 190 -13.57 -2.77 8.59
N ASP A 191 -13.82 -2.01 7.52
CA ASP A 191 -15.11 -1.87 6.82
C ASP A 191 -15.29 -2.84 5.63
N ASN A 192 -14.41 -3.83 5.50
CA ASN A 192 -14.30 -4.76 4.37
C ASN A 192 -14.04 -4.09 3.01
N LYS A 193 -13.58 -2.83 2.99
CA LYS A 193 -13.10 -2.22 1.76
C LYS A 193 -11.64 -2.59 1.53
N GLU A 194 -11.34 -3.07 0.34
CA GLU A 194 -9.97 -3.39 -0.05
C GLU A 194 -9.27 -2.12 -0.53
N TYR A 195 -8.11 -1.83 0.05
CA TYR A 195 -7.21 -0.79 -0.44
C TYR A 195 -6.29 -1.38 -1.51
N ALA A 196 -6.12 -0.65 -2.59
CA ALA A 196 -5.26 -1.01 -3.71
C ALA A 196 -4.23 0.07 -3.98
N TYR A 197 -3.03 -0.36 -4.35
CA TYR A 197 -1.94 0.45 -4.85
C TYR A 197 -1.86 0.23 -6.35
N ALA A 198 -1.78 1.31 -7.14
CA ALA A 198 -1.63 1.22 -8.59
C ALA A 198 -0.50 2.11 -9.09
N VAL A 199 0.29 1.56 -10.00
CA VAL A 199 1.27 2.31 -10.80
C VAL A 199 0.72 2.43 -12.21
N ILE A 200 0.77 3.64 -12.75
CA ILE A 200 0.33 3.96 -14.10
C ILE A 200 1.56 4.04 -14.97
N ASP A 201 1.54 3.31 -16.08
CA ASP A 201 2.56 3.42 -17.12
C ASP A 201 2.27 4.67 -17.97
N CYS A 202 2.63 5.82 -17.40
CA CYS A 202 2.78 7.08 -18.10
C CYS A 202 4.27 7.46 -18.21
#